data_AF-A0A6V7QNE3-F1
#
_entry.id   AF-A0A6V7QNE3-F1
#
_cell.length_a   1.000
_cell.length_b   1.000
_cell.length_c   1.000
_cell.angle_alpha   90.00
_cell.angle_beta   90.00
_cell.angle_gamma   90.00
#
_symmetry.space_group_name_H-M   'P 1'
#
loop_
_entity.id
_entity.type
_entity.pdbx_description
1 polymer ?
#
loop_
_entity_poly.entity_id
_entity_poly.type
_entity_poly.pdbx_seq_one_letter_code
_entity_poly.pdbx_strand_id
1 'polypeptide(L)'
;MGMGREGEEREEGVMATDFFWSYTDEPHALAKATDPSQYPQIKELFGPDPLAFLKISAVVFVQLWTATYLHNSSWLKILTVAYFFGSFLNHNLFLAIHELSHNLAFSTPCYNRWLGIFANLPIGVPMSVTFQKYHLEHHRFQGVDGIDMDIPSSAEARVVTNAIAKSVWVVFQLFFYALRPLFLKPKPPGLWEFTNLAIQLALDASLVYFWG
;
A
#
# COMPACT_ATOMS: atom_id res chain seq x y z
N MET A 1 53.83 -20.78 -1.04
CA MET A 1 53.85 -19.78 -2.14
C MET A 1 52.41 -19.40 -2.42
N GLY A 2 51.86 -18.25 -2.06
CA GLY A 2 52.38 -17.02 -1.49
C GLY A 2 51.37 -15.91 -1.84
N MET A 3 50.87 -15.23 -0.80
CA MET A 3 50.20 -13.91 -0.79
C MET A 3 48.80 -13.85 -1.47
N GLY A 4 47.71 -13.39 -0.83
CA GLY A 4 47.59 -12.36 0.20
C GLY A 4 47.13 -11.04 -0.44
N ARG A 5 45.85 -10.70 -0.29
CA ARG A 5 45.20 -9.39 -0.47
C ARG A 5 43.80 -9.55 0.14
N GLU A 6 43.56 -9.34 1.44
CA GLU A 6 43.61 -8.07 2.18
C GLU A 6 42.93 -6.92 1.43
N GLY A 7 41.82 -6.45 2.01
CA GLY A 7 41.33 -5.09 1.86
C GLY A 7 40.15 -4.86 0.92
N GLU A 8 38.94 -5.33 1.27
CA GLU A 8 37.75 -4.51 0.98
C GLU A 8 37.69 -3.43 2.06
N GLU A 9 38.55 -2.42 1.91
CA GLU A 9 38.33 -1.14 2.56
C GLU A 9 37.00 -0.60 2.04
N ARG A 10 36.03 -0.45 2.94
CA ARG A 10 34.84 0.36 2.71
C ARG A 10 35.31 1.75 2.30
N GLU A 11 35.18 2.09 1.02
CA GLU A 11 35.16 3.48 0.60
C GLU A 11 33.98 4.15 1.30
N GLU A 12 34.30 4.97 2.30
CA GLU A 12 33.36 5.89 2.90
C GLU A 12 32.86 6.88 1.83
N GLY A 13 31.62 6.67 1.39
CA GLY A 13 30.71 7.77 1.09
C GLY A 13 31.00 8.61 -0.16
N VAL A 14 31.39 8.01 -1.29
CA VAL A 14 31.11 8.67 -2.57
C VAL A 14 29.60 8.59 -2.80
N MET A 15 28.90 9.71 -2.67
CA MET A 15 27.49 9.80 -3.06
C MET A 15 27.39 9.40 -4.54
N ALA A 16 26.75 8.28 -4.82
CA ALA A 16 26.56 7.81 -6.20
C ALA A 16 25.98 8.96 -7.05
N THR A 17 26.66 9.29 -8.14
CA THR A 17 26.26 10.39 -9.04
C THR A 17 25.17 9.98 -10.03
N ASP A 18 24.88 8.69 -10.12
CA ASP A 18 23.89 8.10 -11.02
C ASP A 18 23.23 6.87 -10.38
N PHE A 19 22.16 6.36 -11.00
CA PHE A 19 21.41 5.21 -10.53
C PHE A 19 22.23 3.92 -10.56
N PHE A 20 22.05 3.09 -9.53
CA PHE A 20 22.52 1.73 -9.52
C PHE A 20 21.48 0.80 -10.17
N TRP A 21 21.89 0.07 -11.20
CA TRP A 21 21.05 -0.88 -11.91
C TRP A 21 21.47 -2.31 -11.57
N SER A 22 20.54 -3.11 -11.05
CA SER A 22 20.76 -4.54 -10.84
C SER A 22 20.22 -5.34 -12.02
N TYR A 23 20.98 -6.36 -12.43
CA TYR A 23 20.57 -7.35 -13.45
C TYR A 23 20.28 -8.71 -12.85
N THR A 24 20.30 -8.84 -11.52
CA THR A 24 19.87 -10.04 -10.83
C THR A 24 18.35 -10.10 -10.80
N ASP A 25 17.78 -11.27 -11.08
CA ASP A 25 16.35 -11.50 -10.96
C ASP A 25 15.85 -11.25 -9.52
N GLU A 26 14.57 -10.93 -9.41
CA GLU A 26 13.96 -10.62 -8.12
C GLU A 26 13.94 -11.87 -7.19
N PRO A 27 14.29 -11.71 -5.90
CA PRO A 27 14.55 -12.85 -5.02
C PRO A 27 13.30 -13.65 -4.64
N HIS A 28 12.09 -13.08 -4.74
CA HIS A 28 10.84 -13.75 -4.35
C HIS A 28 10.49 -14.91 -5.29
N ALA A 29 10.75 -14.79 -6.59
CA ALA A 29 10.56 -15.89 -7.54
C ALA A 29 11.43 -17.10 -7.17
N LEU A 30 12.69 -16.86 -6.81
CA LEU A 30 13.60 -17.92 -6.36
C LEU A 30 13.11 -18.52 -5.03
N ALA A 31 12.83 -17.68 -4.04
CA ALA A 31 12.35 -18.10 -2.72
C ALA A 31 11.06 -18.94 -2.81
N LYS A 32 10.10 -18.53 -3.65
CA LYS A 32 8.86 -19.27 -3.89
C LYS A 32 9.09 -20.67 -4.46
N ALA A 33 10.18 -20.89 -5.19
CA ALA A 33 10.56 -22.20 -5.69
C ALA A 33 11.37 -23.01 -4.66
N THR A 34 12.29 -22.37 -3.94
CA THR A 34 13.23 -23.04 -3.03
C THR A 34 12.64 -23.34 -1.66
N ASP A 35 11.92 -22.40 -1.07
CA ASP A 35 11.50 -22.48 0.33
C ASP A 35 10.52 -23.62 0.57
N PRO A 36 9.51 -23.88 -0.29
CA PRO A 36 8.60 -25.00 -0.08
C PRO A 36 9.26 -26.38 -0.23
N SER A 37 10.48 -26.44 -0.80
CA SER A 37 11.29 -27.67 -0.87
C SER A 37 12.12 -27.88 0.39
N GLN A 38 12.64 -26.79 0.98
CA GLN A 38 13.45 -26.83 2.21
C GLN A 38 12.59 -26.89 3.47
N TYR A 39 11.41 -26.27 3.45
CA TYR A 39 10.48 -26.14 4.58
C TYR A 39 9.04 -26.48 4.14
N PRO A 40 8.71 -27.79 3.99
CA PRO A 40 7.40 -28.21 3.51
C PRO A 40 6.22 -27.70 4.35
N GLN A 41 6.42 -27.46 5.66
CA GLN A 41 5.41 -26.94 6.57
C GLN A 41 4.85 -25.58 6.15
N ILE A 42 5.59 -24.78 5.38
CA ILE A 42 5.12 -23.49 4.87
C ILE A 42 3.88 -23.66 3.98
N LYS A 43 3.74 -24.81 3.30
CA LYS A 43 2.59 -25.09 2.44
C LYS A 43 1.28 -25.20 3.23
N GLU A 44 1.34 -25.50 4.52
CA GLU A 44 0.15 -25.55 5.39
C GLU A 44 -0.43 -24.15 5.63
N LEU A 45 0.38 -23.10 5.46
CA LEU A 45 -0.02 -21.70 5.58
C LEU A 45 -0.58 -21.13 4.28
N PHE A 46 -0.58 -21.90 3.19
CA PHE A 46 -1.07 -21.42 1.90
C PHE A 46 -2.58 -21.51 1.84
N GLY A 47 -3.20 -20.39 1.47
CA GLY A 47 -4.63 -20.33 1.22
C GLY A 47 -5.24 -19.05 1.76
N PRO A 48 -6.55 -18.87 1.53
CA PRO A 48 -7.27 -17.73 2.06
C PRO A 48 -7.47 -17.84 3.58
N ASP A 49 -7.40 -16.72 4.29
CA ASP A 49 -7.88 -16.58 5.68
C ASP A 49 -9.35 -16.12 5.68
N PRO A 50 -10.34 -17.01 5.88
CA PRO A 50 -11.75 -16.62 5.91
C PRO A 50 -12.10 -15.71 7.09
N LEU A 51 -11.29 -15.70 8.16
CA LEU A 51 -11.51 -14.80 9.30
C LEU A 51 -11.14 -13.35 8.96
N ALA A 52 -10.42 -13.10 7.86
CA ALA A 52 -10.12 -11.76 7.38
C ALA A 52 -11.41 -10.93 7.22
N PHE A 53 -12.48 -11.51 6.69
CA PHE A 53 -13.77 -10.82 6.54
C PHE A 53 -14.31 -10.29 7.88
N LEU A 54 -14.26 -11.10 8.94
CA LEU A 54 -14.74 -10.70 10.26
C LEU A 54 -13.87 -9.60 10.86
N LYS A 55 -12.54 -9.73 10.77
CA LYS A 55 -11.58 -8.73 11.27
C LYS A 55 -11.80 -7.39 10.58
N ILE A 56 -11.87 -7.39 9.25
CA ILE A 56 -12.09 -6.19 8.43
C ILE A 56 -13.43 -5.55 8.77
N SER A 57 -14.51 -6.35 8.87
CA SER A 57 -15.83 -5.84 9.20
C SER A 57 -15.87 -5.18 10.57
N ALA A 58 -15.25 -5.78 11.58
CA ALA A 58 -15.16 -5.18 12.90
C ALA A 58 -14.47 -3.80 12.85
N VAL A 59 -13.33 -3.69 12.14
CA VAL A 59 -12.58 -2.43 12.04
C VAL A 59 -13.36 -1.36 11.26
N VAL A 60 -14.02 -1.72 10.15
CA VAL A 60 -14.86 -0.79 9.37
C VAL A 60 -15.99 -0.23 10.24
N PHE A 61 -16.74 -1.10 10.92
CA PHE A 61 -17.85 -0.65 11.76
C PHE A 61 -17.38 0.19 12.94
N VAL A 62 -16.25 -0.15 13.59
CA VAL A 62 -15.68 0.66 14.67
C VAL A 62 -15.29 2.06 14.17
N GLN A 63 -14.67 2.17 12.99
CA GLN A 63 -14.31 3.48 12.44
C GLN A 63 -15.54 4.32 12.10
N LEU A 64 -16.54 3.75 11.40
CA LEU A 64 -17.77 4.47 11.05
C LEU A 64 -18.59 4.86 12.29
N TRP A 65 -18.66 3.97 13.28
CA TRP A 65 -19.27 4.27 14.57
C TRP A 65 -18.53 5.41 15.29
N THR A 66 -17.19 5.38 15.29
CA THR A 66 -16.39 6.45 15.91
C THR A 66 -16.62 7.79 15.22
N ALA A 67 -16.69 7.81 13.89
CA ALA A 67 -16.99 9.02 13.12
C ALA A 67 -18.35 9.62 13.49
N THR A 68 -19.41 8.80 13.48
CA THR A 68 -20.76 9.25 13.84
C THR A 68 -20.88 9.62 15.32
N TYR A 69 -20.17 8.94 16.23
CA TYR A 69 -20.14 9.29 17.64
C TYR A 69 -19.48 10.65 17.90
N LEU A 70 -18.44 11.00 17.13
CA LEU A 70 -17.68 12.24 17.30
C LEU A 70 -18.25 13.45 16.56
N HIS A 71 -19.34 13.31 15.80
CA HIS A 71 -19.85 14.38 14.92
C HIS A 71 -20.06 15.75 15.60
N ASN A 72 -20.55 15.77 16.84
CA ASN A 72 -20.75 17.01 17.64
C ASN A 72 -19.57 17.34 18.58
N SER A 73 -18.41 16.70 18.40
CA SER A 73 -17.21 16.96 19.21
C SER A 73 -16.41 18.16 18.69
N SER A 74 -15.59 18.76 19.54
CA SER A 74 -14.67 19.81 19.10
C SER A 74 -13.62 19.26 18.13
N TRP A 75 -13.15 20.12 17.22
CA TRP A 75 -12.08 19.78 16.26
C TRP A 75 -10.84 19.20 16.93
N LEU A 76 -10.42 19.73 18.08
CA LEU A 76 -9.26 19.20 18.81
C LEU A 76 -9.48 17.74 19.25
N LYS A 77 -10.68 17.40 19.73
CA LYS A 77 -11.03 16.03 20.11
C LYS A 77 -11.07 15.10 18.89
N ILE A 78 -11.66 15.56 17.78
CA ILE A 78 -11.70 14.81 16.52
C ILE A 78 -10.28 14.52 16.04
N LEU A 79 -9.41 15.53 15.96
CA LEU A 79 -8.01 15.37 15.53
C LEU A 79 -7.21 14.46 16.47
N THR A 80 -7.43 14.56 17.79
CA THR A 80 -6.75 13.70 18.77
C THR A 80 -7.16 12.24 18.58
N VAL A 81 -8.46 11.94 18.43
CA VAL A 81 -8.93 10.57 18.20
C VAL A 81 -8.49 10.07 16.82
N ALA A 82 -8.57 10.89 15.78
CA ALA A 82 -8.09 10.54 14.45
C ALA A 82 -6.60 10.15 14.46
N TYR A 83 -5.76 10.91 15.19
CA TYR A 83 -4.33 10.65 15.25
C TYR A 83 -3.97 9.43 16.11
N PHE A 84 -4.52 9.30 17.32
CA PHE A 84 -4.12 8.24 18.26
C PHE A 84 -4.92 6.94 18.16
N PHE A 85 -6.06 6.95 17.46
CA PHE A 85 -6.92 5.78 17.31
C PHE A 85 -7.25 5.52 15.85
N GLY A 86 -7.71 6.54 15.12
CA GLY A 86 -8.06 6.43 13.70
C GLY A 86 -6.88 5.99 12.84
N SER A 87 -5.68 6.53 13.07
CA SER A 87 -4.48 6.19 12.28
C SER A 87 -4.13 4.70 12.31
N PHE A 88 -4.23 4.05 13.47
CA PHE A 88 -3.96 2.62 13.64
C PHE A 88 -5.00 1.78 12.91
N LEU A 89 -6.28 2.12 13.04
CA LEU A 89 -7.36 1.43 12.33
C LEU A 89 -7.26 1.65 10.82
N ASN A 90 -6.89 2.85 10.39
CA ASN A 90 -6.73 3.17 8.97
C ASN A 90 -5.57 2.40 8.36
N HIS A 91 -4.41 2.35 9.05
CA HIS A 91 -3.27 1.55 8.63
C HIS A 91 -3.61 0.06 8.57
N ASN A 92 -4.39 -0.45 9.54
CA ASN A 92 -4.90 -1.82 9.49
C ASN A 92 -5.74 -2.09 8.23
N LEU A 93 -6.64 -1.17 7.86
CA LEU A 93 -7.45 -1.32 6.65
C LEU A 93 -6.63 -1.18 5.37
N PHE A 94 -5.60 -0.33 5.33
CA PHE A 94 -4.65 -0.29 4.22
C PHE A 94 -3.95 -1.64 4.02
N LEU A 95 -3.46 -2.26 5.09
CA LEU A 95 -2.87 -3.60 5.02
C LEU A 95 -3.91 -4.65 4.62
N ALA A 96 -5.15 -4.55 5.12
CA ALA A 96 -6.21 -5.45 4.69
C ALA A 96 -6.48 -5.33 3.19
N ILE A 97 -6.56 -4.12 2.63
CA ILE A 97 -6.72 -3.88 1.19
C ILE A 97 -5.53 -4.43 0.40
N HIS A 98 -4.31 -4.34 0.95
CA HIS A 98 -3.11 -4.99 0.41
C HIS A 98 -3.30 -6.51 0.29
N GLU A 99 -3.66 -7.19 1.38
CA GLU A 99 -3.87 -8.66 1.36
C GLU A 99 -5.04 -9.06 0.44
N LEU A 100 -6.11 -8.28 0.40
CA LEU A 100 -7.26 -8.52 -0.48
C LEU A 100 -6.90 -8.36 -1.96
N SER A 101 -5.94 -7.50 -2.28
CA SER A 101 -5.44 -7.34 -3.65
C SER A 101 -4.82 -8.64 -4.17
N HIS A 102 -4.24 -9.42 -3.26
CA HIS A 102 -3.68 -10.76 -3.49
C HIS A 102 -4.70 -11.90 -3.41
N ASN A 103 -5.98 -11.59 -3.20
CA ASN A 103 -7.08 -12.55 -3.01
C ASN A 103 -6.90 -13.48 -1.80
N LEU A 104 -6.34 -12.97 -0.71
CA LEU A 104 -6.03 -13.79 0.48
C LEU A 104 -7.18 -13.91 1.50
N ALA A 105 -8.36 -13.32 1.25
CA ALA A 105 -9.53 -13.56 2.10
C ALA A 105 -10.47 -14.63 1.53
N PHE A 106 -10.58 -14.73 0.21
CA PHE A 106 -11.43 -15.71 -0.47
C PHE A 106 -10.76 -16.26 -1.72
N SER A 107 -11.01 -17.53 -2.06
CA SER A 107 -10.53 -18.10 -3.33
C SER A 107 -11.13 -17.44 -4.57
N THR A 108 -12.31 -16.83 -4.44
CA THR A 108 -13.01 -16.15 -5.55
C THR A 108 -12.60 -14.66 -5.61
N PRO A 109 -11.92 -14.19 -6.68
CA PRO A 109 -11.38 -12.83 -6.73
C PRO A 109 -12.43 -11.71 -6.59
N CYS A 110 -13.65 -11.94 -7.11
CA CYS A 110 -14.73 -10.97 -7.03
C CYS A 110 -15.11 -10.63 -5.57
N TYR A 111 -15.09 -11.63 -4.67
CA TYR A 111 -15.44 -11.40 -3.26
C TYR A 111 -14.38 -10.58 -2.53
N ASN A 112 -13.09 -10.79 -2.83
CA ASN A 112 -12.01 -9.96 -2.30
C ASN A 112 -12.14 -8.51 -2.79
N ARG A 113 -12.54 -8.30 -4.05
CA ARG A 113 -12.75 -6.94 -4.57
C ARG A 113 -13.89 -6.22 -3.87
N TRP A 114 -15.03 -6.89 -3.66
CA TRP A 114 -16.14 -6.32 -2.89
C TRP A 114 -15.75 -6.02 -1.45
N LEU A 115 -15.07 -6.95 -0.79
CA LEU A 115 -14.56 -6.74 0.57
C LEU A 115 -13.52 -5.61 0.60
N GLY A 116 -12.73 -5.45 -0.45
CA GLY A 116 -11.75 -4.37 -0.59
C GLY A 116 -12.41 -3.00 -0.73
N ILE A 117 -13.50 -2.89 -1.49
CA ILE A 117 -14.32 -1.68 -1.57
C ILE A 117 -14.93 -1.38 -0.19
N PHE A 118 -15.44 -2.40 0.50
CA PHE A 118 -16.01 -2.24 1.84
C PHE A 118 -14.95 -1.81 2.88
N ALA A 119 -13.76 -2.39 2.86
CA ALA A 119 -12.62 -1.99 3.69
C ALA A 119 -12.16 -0.55 3.40
N ASN A 120 -12.39 -0.05 2.18
CA ASN A 120 -12.03 1.30 1.78
C ASN A 120 -12.94 2.36 2.41
N LEU A 121 -14.17 2.01 2.79
CA LEU A 121 -15.21 2.97 3.17
C LEU A 121 -14.74 4.02 4.20
N PRO A 122 -14.09 3.65 5.33
CA PRO A 122 -13.67 4.62 6.33
C PRO A 122 -12.48 5.50 5.92
N ILE A 123 -11.78 5.16 4.82
CA ILE A 123 -10.62 5.92 4.32
C ILE A 123 -11.05 7.23 3.64
N GLY A 124 -12.28 7.29 3.11
CA GLY A 124 -12.86 8.51 2.52
C GLY A 124 -12.43 8.82 1.08
N VAL A 125 -11.62 7.95 0.45
CA VAL A 125 -11.20 8.11 -0.96
C VAL A 125 -11.21 6.76 -1.68
N PRO A 126 -11.67 6.67 -2.93
CA PRO A 126 -11.90 5.39 -3.62
C PRO A 126 -10.60 4.78 -4.18
N MET A 127 -9.71 4.32 -3.30
CA MET A 127 -8.39 3.80 -3.64
C MET A 127 -8.33 2.30 -3.95
N SER A 128 -9.19 1.48 -3.35
CA SER A 128 -9.01 0.01 -3.27
C SER A 128 -8.81 -0.69 -4.62
N VAL A 129 -9.69 -0.43 -5.59
CA VAL A 129 -9.62 -1.05 -6.92
C VAL A 129 -8.39 -0.59 -7.71
N THR A 130 -8.14 0.73 -7.69
CA THR A 130 -6.99 1.33 -8.39
C THR A 130 -5.68 0.84 -7.79
N PHE A 131 -5.60 0.78 -6.47
CA PHE A 131 -4.48 0.22 -5.74
C PHE A 131 -4.22 -1.22 -6.16
N GLN A 132 -5.23 -2.11 -6.14
CA GLN A 132 -5.07 -3.49 -6.61
C GLN A 132 -4.45 -3.57 -8.01
N LYS A 133 -4.86 -2.69 -8.94
CA LYS A 133 -4.35 -2.67 -10.33
C LYS A 133 -2.86 -2.30 -10.42
N TYR A 134 -2.39 -1.29 -9.68
CA TYR A 134 -0.98 -0.91 -9.68
C TYR A 134 -0.14 -1.85 -8.82
N HIS A 135 -0.66 -2.27 -7.68
CA HIS A 135 0.00 -3.16 -6.73
C HIS A 135 0.36 -4.54 -7.33
N LEU A 136 -0.57 -5.13 -8.08
CA LEU A 136 -0.29 -6.39 -8.78
C LEU A 136 0.74 -6.23 -9.91
N GLU A 137 0.83 -5.03 -10.51
CA GLU A 137 1.88 -4.74 -11.49
C GLU A 137 3.24 -4.55 -10.81
N HIS A 138 3.28 -3.84 -9.67
CA HIS A 138 4.45 -3.72 -8.81
C HIS A 138 5.02 -5.10 -8.47
N HIS A 139 4.21 -6.01 -7.91
CA HIS A 139 4.68 -7.35 -7.59
C HIS A 139 5.13 -8.18 -8.79
N ARG A 140 4.57 -7.93 -9.98
CA ARG A 140 4.94 -8.65 -11.21
C ARG A 140 6.23 -8.12 -11.83
N PHE A 141 6.50 -6.83 -11.69
CA PHE A 141 7.62 -6.12 -12.34
C PHE A 141 8.38 -5.27 -11.32
N GLN A 142 8.63 -5.85 -10.13
CA GLN A 142 9.18 -5.13 -8.99
C GLN A 142 10.54 -4.53 -9.33
N GLY A 143 10.69 -3.22 -9.11
CA GLY A 143 11.92 -2.48 -9.39
C GLY A 143 12.20 -2.21 -10.88
N VAL A 144 11.30 -2.57 -11.79
CA VAL A 144 11.46 -2.27 -13.22
C VAL A 144 11.09 -0.81 -13.51
N ASP A 145 12.08 -0.02 -13.91
CA ASP A 145 11.90 1.41 -14.21
C ASP A 145 10.81 1.67 -15.26
N GLY A 146 10.01 2.70 -15.01
CA GLY A 146 8.86 3.07 -15.84
C GLY A 146 7.67 2.09 -15.79
N ILE A 147 7.78 0.93 -15.13
CA ILE A 147 6.69 -0.03 -14.96
C ILE A 147 6.20 -0.02 -13.52
N ASP A 148 7.11 -0.23 -12.59
CA ASP A 148 6.85 -0.17 -11.16
C ASP A 148 6.65 1.28 -10.74
N MET A 149 5.47 1.63 -10.24
CA MET A 149 5.17 2.99 -9.80
C MET A 149 5.50 3.20 -8.32
N ASP A 150 5.97 2.18 -7.61
CA ASP A 150 6.34 2.28 -6.20
C ASP A 150 7.76 2.85 -6.05
N ILE A 151 8.60 2.68 -7.07
CA ILE A 151 9.93 3.31 -7.15
C ILE A 151 9.84 4.82 -7.43
N PRO A 152 10.67 5.65 -6.76
CA PRO A 152 10.73 7.08 -7.05
C PRO A 152 11.14 7.33 -8.51
N SER A 153 10.50 8.32 -9.14
CA SER A 153 10.88 8.76 -10.47
C SER A 153 12.29 9.35 -10.49
N SER A 154 12.90 9.37 -11.67
CA SER A 154 14.22 10.00 -11.83
C SER A 154 14.22 11.49 -11.46
N ALA A 155 13.10 12.18 -11.63
CA ALA A 155 12.93 13.57 -11.20
C ALA A 155 12.90 13.68 -9.67
N GLU A 156 12.11 12.83 -8.98
CA GLU A 156 12.08 12.79 -7.51
C GLU A 156 13.47 12.51 -6.93
N ALA A 157 14.18 11.50 -7.46
CA ALA A 157 15.50 11.11 -6.98
C ALA A 157 16.56 12.23 -7.17
N ARG A 158 16.48 13.02 -8.25
CA ARG A 158 17.37 14.16 -8.49
C ARG A 158 17.08 15.37 -7.59
N VAL A 159 15.83 15.54 -7.16
CA VAL A 159 15.43 16.65 -6.27
C VAL A 159 15.68 16.30 -4.80
N VAL A 160 15.44 15.05 -4.40
CA VAL A 160 15.46 14.59 -3.01
C VAL A 160 16.85 14.07 -2.63
N THR A 161 17.82 14.99 -2.50
CA THR A 161 19.24 14.63 -2.31
C THR A 161 19.76 14.79 -0.88
N ASN A 162 19.24 15.76 -0.12
CA ASN A 162 19.68 16.07 1.24
C ASN A 162 18.70 15.58 2.33
N ALA A 163 19.14 15.59 3.58
CA ALA A 163 18.36 15.09 4.71
C ALA A 163 17.00 15.79 4.87
N ILE A 164 16.95 17.12 4.71
CA ILE A 164 15.69 17.88 4.85
C ILE A 164 14.72 17.50 3.74
N ALA A 165 15.19 17.46 2.49
CA ALA A 165 14.37 17.06 1.35
C ALA A 165 13.86 15.61 1.52
N LYS A 166 14.71 14.70 2.00
CA LYS A 166 14.32 13.32 2.32
C LYS A 166 13.27 13.25 3.42
N SER A 167 13.41 14.04 4.49
CA SER A 167 12.43 14.11 5.56
C SER A 167 11.07 14.61 5.06
N VAL A 168 11.05 15.67 4.24
CA VAL A 168 9.82 16.16 3.61
C VAL A 168 9.23 15.06 2.72
N TRP A 169 10.03 14.43 1.86
CA TRP A 169 9.57 13.36 0.99
C TRP A 169 8.93 12.20 1.76
N VAL A 170 9.54 11.74 2.85
CA VAL A 170 8.99 10.68 3.71
C VAL A 170 7.67 11.10 4.37
N VAL A 171 7.57 12.33 4.88
CA VAL A 171 6.33 12.84 5.52
C VAL A 171 5.18 12.90 4.52
N PHE A 172 5.46 13.28 3.28
CA PHE A 172 4.47 13.36 2.20
C PHE A 172 4.41 12.10 1.33
N GLN A 173 5.02 10.99 1.76
CA GLN A 173 5.16 9.78 0.95
C GLN A 173 3.82 9.23 0.47
N LEU A 174 2.77 9.33 1.31
CA LEU A 174 1.42 8.94 0.93
C LEU A 174 0.94 9.65 -0.35
N PHE A 175 1.26 10.94 -0.49
CA PHE A 175 0.87 11.73 -1.67
C PHE A 175 1.73 11.41 -2.88
N PHE A 176 3.05 11.25 -2.71
CA PHE A 176 3.92 10.83 -3.82
C PHE A 176 3.46 9.47 -4.36
N TYR A 177 3.20 8.52 -3.47
CA TYR A 177 2.70 7.20 -3.82
C TYR A 177 1.35 7.25 -4.56
N ALA A 178 0.40 8.03 -4.05
CA ALA A 178 -0.94 8.13 -4.65
C ALA A 178 -0.96 8.89 -5.99
N LEU A 179 -0.13 9.92 -6.14
CA LEU A 179 -0.16 10.82 -7.29
C LEU A 179 0.79 10.43 -8.42
N ARG A 180 1.94 9.82 -8.12
CA ARG A 180 2.94 9.44 -9.14
C ARG A 180 2.35 8.62 -10.29
N PRO A 181 1.51 7.58 -10.06
CA PRO A 181 0.92 6.81 -11.14
C PRO A 181 0.06 7.65 -12.09
N LEU A 182 -0.60 8.72 -11.58
CA LEU A 182 -1.46 9.59 -12.39
C LEU A 182 -0.66 10.43 -13.40
N PHE A 183 0.59 10.77 -13.07
CA PHE A 183 1.45 11.59 -13.93
C PHE A 183 2.35 10.76 -14.83
N LEU A 184 2.86 9.62 -14.34
CA LEU A 184 3.86 8.83 -15.07
C LEU A 184 3.25 7.71 -15.91
N LYS A 185 2.19 7.06 -15.41
CA LYS A 185 1.60 5.90 -16.07
C LYS A 185 0.09 5.78 -15.79
N PRO A 186 -0.72 6.79 -16.19
CA PRO A 186 -2.14 6.78 -15.91
C PRO A 186 -2.82 5.61 -16.64
N LYS A 187 -3.54 4.79 -15.88
CA LYS A 187 -4.37 3.70 -16.41
C LYS A 187 -5.82 4.17 -16.52
N PRO A 188 -6.53 3.83 -17.62
CA PRO A 188 -7.93 4.20 -17.76
C PRO A 188 -8.78 3.53 -16.67
N PRO A 189 -9.76 4.24 -16.08
CA PRO A 189 -10.69 3.67 -15.13
C PRO A 189 -11.64 2.70 -15.84
N GLY A 190 -11.89 1.54 -15.22
CA GLY A 190 -12.88 0.57 -15.66
C GLY A 190 -14.14 0.62 -14.82
N LEU A 191 -15.06 -0.33 -15.06
CA LEU A 191 -16.32 -0.42 -14.35
C LEU A 191 -16.15 -0.49 -12.83
N TRP A 192 -15.14 -1.24 -12.37
CA TRP A 192 -14.87 -1.41 -10.94
C TRP A 192 -14.40 -0.13 -10.26
N GLU A 193 -13.59 0.69 -10.92
CA GLU A 193 -13.18 2.00 -10.39
C GLU A 193 -14.39 2.93 -10.27
N PHE A 194 -15.29 2.93 -11.26
CA PHE A 194 -16.54 3.69 -11.18
C PHE A 194 -17.47 3.17 -10.07
N THR A 195 -17.55 1.86 -9.87
CA THR A 195 -18.29 1.25 -8.75
C THR A 195 -17.71 1.68 -7.40
N ASN A 196 -16.39 1.60 -7.23
CA ASN A 196 -15.71 2.03 -6.00
C ASN A 196 -15.96 3.52 -5.73
N LEU A 197 -15.80 4.37 -6.76
CA LEU A 197 -16.07 5.80 -6.69
C LEU A 197 -17.52 6.09 -6.29
N ALA A 198 -18.49 5.46 -6.94
CA ALA A 198 -19.90 5.70 -6.67
C ALA A 198 -20.28 5.30 -5.23
N ILE A 199 -19.78 4.17 -4.74
CA ILE A 199 -20.06 3.71 -3.37
C ILE A 199 -19.39 4.63 -2.35
N GLN A 200 -18.13 5.01 -2.56
CA GLN A 200 -17.41 5.92 -1.67
C GLN A 200 -18.12 7.27 -1.58
N LEU A 201 -18.44 7.89 -2.73
CA LEU A 201 -19.16 9.17 -2.77
C LEU A 201 -20.54 9.08 -2.13
N ALA A 202 -21.25 7.96 -2.31
CA ALA A 202 -22.55 7.76 -1.67
C ALA A 202 -22.43 7.72 -0.14
N LEU A 203 -21.42 7.04 0.39
CA LEU A 203 -21.18 7.01 1.83
C LEU A 203 -20.71 8.36 2.36
N ASP A 204 -19.74 8.99 1.71
CA ASP A 204 -19.21 10.30 2.12
C ASP A 204 -20.33 11.34 2.15
N ALA A 205 -21.15 11.40 1.09
CA ALA A 205 -22.32 12.28 1.03
C ALA A 205 -23.35 11.95 2.12
N SER A 206 -23.57 10.67 2.42
CA SER A 206 -24.48 10.26 3.51
C SER A 206 -23.95 10.69 4.88
N LEU A 207 -22.65 10.50 5.14
CA LEU A 207 -22.02 10.92 6.39
C LEU A 207 -22.11 12.43 6.60
N VAL A 208 -21.78 13.22 5.57
CA VAL A 208 -21.91 14.69 5.60
C VAL A 208 -23.37 15.10 5.78
N TYR A 209 -24.31 14.49 5.06
CA TYR A 209 -25.72 14.87 5.15
C TYR A 209 -26.35 14.60 6.52
N PHE A 210 -26.04 13.46 7.13
CA PHE A 210 -26.65 13.05 8.41
C PHE A 210 -25.84 13.46 9.65
N TRP A 211 -24.51 13.61 9.54
CA TRP A 211 -23.61 13.88 10.66
C TRP A 211 -22.69 15.11 10.47
N GLY A 212 -22.77 15.83 9.35
CA GLY A 212 -22.09 17.11 9.17
C GLY A 212 -20.81 17.05 8.35
#